data_AF-A0A5C8V8S3-F1
#
_entry.id   AF-A0A5C8V8S3-F1
#
_cell.length_a   1.000
_cell.length_b   1.000
_cell.length_c   1.000
_cell.angle_alpha   90.00
_cell.angle_beta   90.00
_cell.angle_gamma   90.00
#
_symmetry.space_group_name_H-M   'P 1'
#
loop_
_entity.id
_entity.type
_entity.pdbx_description
1 polymer ?
#
loop_
_entity_poly.entity_id
_entity_poly.type
_entity_poly.pdbx_seq_one_letter_code
_entity_poly.pdbx_strand_id
1 'polypeptide(L)'
;MHKLRNNSHRIFWALGIALIITQVFLTTNGDNSELEFHVKASYYSIPYTRVYGVLGAWFILCGYGYWMLHLFKATSIGWMFFTHVVLSLGFIACFAFLDFEPDVGNLTKLSTIQKLLFFVLILFLVGQLVFLVNTLIAMIRIKRR
;
A
#
# COMPACT_ATOMS: atom_id res chain seq x y z
N MET A 1 -19.52 -6.53 10.41
CA MET A 1 -18.21 -5.94 10.80
C MET A 1 -17.38 -6.80 11.78
N HIS A 2 -17.98 -7.43 12.81
CA HIS A 2 -17.22 -8.17 13.84
C HIS A 2 -16.35 -9.34 13.29
N LYS A 3 -16.85 -10.08 12.30
CA LYS A 3 -16.15 -11.23 11.68
C LYS A 3 -14.94 -10.81 10.81
N LEU A 4 -15.07 -9.71 10.07
CA LEU A 4 -13.97 -9.09 9.29
C LEU A 4 -12.84 -8.63 10.21
N ARG A 5 -13.19 -8.04 11.35
CA ARG A 5 -12.22 -7.58 12.36
C ARG A 5 -11.37 -8.72 12.92
N ASN A 6 -11.97 -9.89 13.15
CA ASN A 6 -11.26 -11.04 13.73
C ASN A 6 -10.23 -11.63 12.76
N ASN A 7 -10.44 -11.46 11.46
CA ASN A 7 -9.57 -11.97 10.40
C ASN A 7 -8.80 -10.86 9.66
N SER A 8 -8.64 -9.70 10.29
CA SER A 8 -7.98 -8.51 9.71
C SER A 8 -6.61 -8.84 9.09
N HIS A 9 -5.83 -9.70 9.76
CA HIS A 9 -4.52 -10.13 9.30
C HIS A 9 -4.55 -10.85 7.93
N ARG A 10 -5.58 -11.67 7.68
CA ARG A 10 -5.71 -12.44 6.43
C ARG A 10 -5.93 -11.53 5.22
N ILE A 11 -6.66 -10.44 5.41
CA ILE A 11 -6.94 -9.46 4.34
C ILE A 11 -5.63 -8.82 3.89
N PHE A 12 -4.81 -8.38 4.85
CA PHE A 12 -3.53 -7.75 4.58
C PHE A 12 -2.49 -8.71 4.02
N TRP A 13 -2.46 -9.97 4.47
CA TRP A 13 -1.61 -10.99 3.86
C TRP A 13 -2.03 -11.31 2.43
N ALA A 14 -3.33 -11.50 2.17
CA ALA A 14 -3.83 -11.75 0.83
C ALA A 14 -3.52 -10.58 -0.12
N LEU A 15 -3.71 -9.34 0.35
CA LEU A 15 -3.36 -8.13 -0.41
C LEU A 15 -1.86 -8.05 -0.68
N GLY A 16 -1.03 -8.29 0.33
CA GLY A 16 0.41 -8.26 0.20
C GLY A 16 0.95 -9.30 -0.79
N ILE A 17 0.43 -10.53 -0.72
CA ILE A 17 0.74 -11.61 -1.67
C ILE A 17 0.30 -11.22 -3.08
N ALA A 18 -0.93 -10.69 -3.24
CA ALA A 18 -1.43 -10.26 -4.53
C ALA A 18 -0.52 -9.20 -5.18
N LEU A 19 -0.08 -8.20 -4.42
CA LEU A 19 0.82 -7.14 -4.92
C LEU A 19 2.20 -7.68 -5.32
N ILE A 20 2.74 -8.65 -4.57
CA ILE A 20 4.00 -9.31 -4.94
C ILE A 20 3.82 -10.11 -6.24
N ILE A 21 2.72 -10.86 -6.38
CA ILE A 21 2.40 -11.58 -7.63
C ILE A 21 2.28 -10.58 -8.79
N THR A 22 1.60 -9.45 -8.59
CA THR A 22 1.49 -8.37 -9.59
C THR A 22 2.88 -7.83 -9.96
N GLN A 23 3.77 -7.57 -9.00
CA GLN A 23 5.14 -7.16 -9.30
C GLN A 23 5.85 -8.20 -10.19
N VAL A 24 5.82 -9.48 -9.80
CA VAL A 24 6.49 -10.55 -10.54
C VAL A 24 5.94 -10.62 -11.95
N PHE A 25 4.60 -10.63 -12.09
CA PHE A 25 3.93 -10.67 -13.38
C PHE A 25 4.31 -9.49 -14.30
N LEU A 26 4.30 -8.26 -13.77
CA LEU A 26 4.68 -7.07 -14.53
C LEU A 26 6.17 -7.08 -14.91
N THR A 27 7.03 -7.64 -14.04
CA THR A 27 8.46 -7.74 -14.31
C THR A 27 8.77 -8.82 -15.36
N THR A 28 8.00 -9.91 -15.40
CA THR A 28 8.20 -11.01 -16.38
C THR A 28 7.55 -10.75 -17.73
N ASN A 29 6.46 -9.98 -17.79
CA ASN A 29 5.68 -9.74 -19.01
C ASN A 29 5.76 -8.29 -19.53
N GLY A 30 6.40 -7.38 -18.80
CA GLY A 30 6.63 -6.01 -19.29
C GLY A 30 7.63 -6.05 -20.44
N ASP A 31 7.24 -5.52 -21.60
CA ASP A 31 8.10 -5.45 -22.78
C ASP A 31 9.40 -4.69 -22.45
N ASN A 32 10.51 -5.43 -22.38
CA ASN A 32 11.84 -4.93 -22.05
C ASN A 32 12.53 -4.18 -23.20
N SER A 33 11.82 -3.80 -24.27
CA SER A 33 12.47 -3.49 -25.55
C SER A 33 12.79 -2.02 -25.82
N GLU A 34 12.10 -1.02 -25.27
CA GLU A 34 12.36 0.38 -25.71
C GLU A 34 12.48 1.43 -24.59
N LEU A 35 11.87 1.22 -23.42
CA LEU A 35 11.99 2.17 -22.30
C LEU A 35 13.27 1.99 -21.47
N GLU A 36 13.92 0.82 -21.55
CA GLU A 36 15.10 0.51 -20.73
C GLU A 36 16.35 1.30 -21.13
N PHE A 37 16.50 1.73 -22.39
CA PHE A 37 17.75 2.35 -22.85
C PHE A 37 17.85 3.85 -22.51
N HIS A 38 16.73 4.59 -22.49
CA HIS A 38 16.74 6.01 -22.12
C HIS A 38 16.51 6.26 -20.63
N VAL A 39 15.86 5.34 -19.91
CA VAL A 39 15.53 5.54 -18.48
C VAL A 39 16.64 5.02 -17.54
N LYS A 40 17.39 3.97 -17.93
CA LYS A 40 18.55 3.46 -17.15
C LYS A 40 19.66 4.49 -16.92
N ALA A 41 19.74 5.54 -17.73
CA ALA A 41 20.75 6.60 -17.61
C ALA A 41 20.46 7.63 -16.51
N SER A 42 19.28 7.60 -15.90
CA SER A 42 18.93 8.51 -14.80
C SER A 42 18.83 7.74 -13.48
N TYR A 43 19.64 8.13 -12.50
CA TYR A 43 19.60 7.65 -11.10
C TYR A 43 18.25 7.87 -10.39
N TYR A 44 17.20 8.28 -11.11
CA TYR A 44 15.92 8.76 -10.59
C TYR A 44 14.71 7.88 -10.92
N SER A 45 14.84 6.84 -11.74
CA SER A 45 13.70 5.98 -12.08
C SER A 45 13.65 4.75 -11.18
N ILE A 46 13.02 4.85 -10.01
CA ILE A 46 12.54 3.63 -9.33
C ILE A 46 11.50 3.01 -10.28
N PRO A 47 11.70 1.78 -10.78
CA PRO A 47 10.72 1.15 -11.65
C PRO A 47 9.39 1.05 -10.91
N TYR A 48 8.30 1.46 -11.57
CA TYR A 48 6.93 1.38 -11.01
C TYR A 48 6.61 -0.03 -10.48
N THR A 49 7.21 -1.07 -11.07
CA THR A 49 7.12 -2.47 -10.64
C THR A 49 7.66 -2.69 -9.22
N ARG A 50 8.72 -1.98 -8.79
CA ARG A 50 9.28 -2.11 -7.44
C ARG A 50 8.35 -1.56 -6.35
N VAL A 51 7.49 -0.60 -6.69
CA VAL A 51 6.50 -0.04 -5.74
C VAL A 51 5.54 -1.13 -5.27
N TYR A 52 5.05 -1.98 -6.18
CA TYR A 52 4.19 -3.12 -5.84
C TYR A 52 4.87 -4.08 -4.86
N GLY A 53 6.17 -4.34 -5.02
CA GLY A 53 6.94 -5.16 -4.09
C GLY A 53 7.07 -4.59 -2.70
N VAL A 54 7.44 -3.31 -2.62
CA VAL A 54 7.56 -2.59 -1.34
C VAL A 54 6.21 -2.53 -0.63
N LEU A 55 5.13 -2.20 -1.34
CA LEU A 55 3.78 -2.22 -0.78
C LEU A 55 3.37 -3.62 -0.34
N GLY A 56 3.66 -4.64 -1.14
CA GLY A 56 3.35 -6.03 -0.83
C GLY A 56 4.00 -6.50 0.47
N ALA A 57 5.31 -6.26 0.61
CA ALA A 57 6.05 -6.54 1.84
C ALA A 57 5.51 -5.73 3.03
N TRP A 58 5.17 -4.46 2.83
CA TRP A 58 4.59 -3.61 3.86
C TRP A 58 3.22 -4.13 4.34
N PHE A 59 2.33 -4.54 3.43
CA PHE A 59 1.03 -5.09 3.81
C PHE A 59 1.16 -6.44 4.52
N ILE A 60 2.16 -7.26 4.16
CA ILE A 60 2.47 -8.47 4.92
C ILE A 60 2.83 -8.12 6.36
N LEU A 61 3.67 -7.09 6.56
CA LEU A 61 4.04 -6.58 7.88
C LEU A 61 2.83 -6.03 8.65
N CYS A 62 1.95 -5.26 8.01
CA CYS A 62 0.69 -4.82 8.61
C CYS A 62 -0.18 -6.02 9.04
N GLY A 63 -0.24 -7.05 8.21
CA GLY A 63 -0.93 -8.31 8.52
C GLY A 63 -0.37 -8.98 9.77
N TYR A 64 0.96 -9.00 9.94
CA TYR A 64 1.59 -9.46 11.18
C TYR A 64 1.17 -8.61 12.39
N GLY A 65 1.11 -7.29 12.26
CA GLY A 65 0.65 -6.42 13.36
C GLY A 65 -0.79 -6.76 13.80
N TYR A 66 -1.71 -6.97 12.85
CA TYR A 66 -3.06 -7.42 13.18
C TYR A 66 -3.13 -8.86 13.72
N TRP A 67 -2.22 -9.73 13.27
CA TRP A 67 -2.13 -11.10 13.79
C TRP A 67 -1.65 -11.11 15.24
N MET A 68 -0.70 -10.23 15.61
CA MET A 68 -0.29 -10.04 17.00
C MET A 68 -1.48 -9.64 17.87
N LEU A 69 -2.32 -8.69 17.43
CA LEU A 69 -3.53 -8.34 18.17
C LEU A 69 -4.45 -9.55 18.39
N HIS A 70 -4.60 -10.42 17.38
CA HIS A 70 -5.36 -11.65 17.50
C HIS A 70 -4.73 -12.64 18.51
N LEU A 71 -3.40 -12.82 18.48
CA LEU A 71 -2.67 -13.68 19.44
C LEU A 71 -2.87 -13.22 20.88
N PHE A 72 -2.81 -11.91 21.14
CA PHE A 72 -3.01 -11.34 22.47
C PHE A 72 -4.49 -11.17 22.86
N LYS A 73 -5.43 -11.69 22.07
CA LYS A 73 -6.89 -11.50 22.25
C LYS A 73 -7.29 -10.02 22.34
N ALA A 74 -6.49 -9.13 21.76
CA ALA A 74 -6.83 -7.73 21.58
C ALA A 74 -7.87 -7.58 20.47
N THR A 75 -8.81 -6.67 20.67
CA THR A 75 -9.71 -6.26 19.58
C THR A 75 -9.26 -4.91 19.04
N SER A 76 -9.09 -4.84 17.72
CA SER A 76 -8.83 -3.57 17.06
C SER A 76 -10.05 -2.65 17.12
N ILE A 77 -9.80 -1.35 17.06
CA ILE A 77 -10.85 -0.34 16.98
C ILE A 77 -11.39 -0.32 15.55
N GLY A 78 -12.69 -0.56 15.39
CA GLY A 78 -13.32 -0.85 14.09
C GLY A 78 -13.17 0.27 13.07
N TRP A 79 -13.42 1.53 13.47
CA TRP A 79 -13.31 2.68 12.55
C TRP A 79 -11.85 2.93 12.13
N MET A 80 -10.89 2.70 13.01
CA MET A 80 -9.46 2.85 12.69
C MET A 80 -9.00 1.77 11.73
N PHE A 81 -9.43 0.52 11.94
CA PHE A 81 -9.19 -0.56 11.00
C PHE A 81 -9.79 -0.25 9.62
N PHE A 82 -11.04 0.21 9.58
CA PHE A 82 -11.71 0.56 8.33
C PHE A 82 -10.99 1.71 7.59
N THR A 83 -10.60 2.76 8.33
CA THR A 83 -9.85 3.90 7.78
C THR A 83 -8.52 3.44 7.19
N HIS A 84 -7.77 2.59 7.89
CA HIS A 84 -6.52 2.04 7.39
C HIS A 84 -6.73 1.25 6.08
N VAL A 85 -7.74 0.38 6.02
CA VAL A 85 -8.05 -0.41 4.81
C VAL A 85 -8.45 0.48 3.64
N VAL A 86 -9.36 1.43 3.85
CA VAL A 86 -9.86 2.32 2.78
C VAL A 86 -8.73 3.18 2.21
N LEU A 87 -7.92 3.81 3.06
CA LEU A 87 -6.81 4.65 2.60
C LEU A 87 -5.72 3.83 1.91
N SER A 88 -5.46 2.60 2.37
CA SER A 88 -4.53 1.67 1.73
C SER A 88 -4.98 1.21 0.36
N LEU A 89 -6.23 0.78 0.23
CA LEU A 89 -6.80 0.35 -1.05
C LEU A 89 -6.98 1.53 -2.01
N GLY A 90 -7.36 2.70 -1.51
CA GLY A 90 -7.46 3.92 -2.31
C GLY A 90 -6.11 4.31 -2.92
N PHE A 91 -5.02 4.19 -2.16
CA PHE A 91 -3.67 4.40 -2.68
C PHE A 91 -3.31 3.40 -3.79
N ILE A 92 -3.52 2.10 -3.56
CA ILE A 92 -3.25 1.07 -4.58
C ILE A 92 -4.07 1.32 -5.84
N ALA A 93 -5.36 1.59 -5.71
CA ALA A 93 -6.24 1.84 -6.84
C ALA A 93 -5.78 3.08 -7.62
N CYS A 94 -5.51 4.19 -6.93
CA CYS A 94 -5.00 5.39 -7.59
C CYS A 94 -3.68 5.12 -8.30
N PHE A 95 -2.75 4.41 -7.66
CA PHE A 95 -1.46 4.07 -8.24
C PHE A 95 -1.60 3.16 -9.46
N ALA A 96 -2.53 2.19 -9.44
CA ALA A 96 -2.75 1.25 -10.54
C ALA A 96 -3.42 1.87 -11.77
N PHE A 97 -4.28 2.88 -11.58
CA PHE A 97 -5.00 3.57 -12.67
C PHE A 97 -4.29 4.82 -13.18
N LEU A 98 -3.17 5.20 -12.57
CA LEU A 98 -2.36 6.30 -13.07
C LEU A 98 -1.57 5.83 -14.29
N ASP A 99 -1.89 6.45 -15.41
CA ASP A 99 -1.12 6.36 -16.64
C ASP A 99 0.25 7.03 -16.40
N PHE A 100 1.30 6.21 -16.32
CA PHE A 100 2.67 6.66 -16.08
C PHE A 100 3.41 7.02 -17.37
N GLU A 101 2.80 6.89 -18.56
CA GLU A 101 3.46 7.34 -19.78
C GLU A 101 3.60 8.87 -19.74
N PRO A 102 4.83 9.39 -19.65
CA PRO A 102 5.04 10.82 -19.66
C PRO A 102 4.83 11.29 -21.10
N ASP A 103 3.64 11.81 -21.39
CA ASP A 103 3.43 12.64 -22.57
C ASP A 103 4.19 13.95 -22.37
N VAL A 104 5.42 13.99 -22.88
CA VAL A 104 6.34 15.12 -22.79
C VAL A 104 5.75 16.38 -23.42
N GLY A 105 4.72 16.25 -24.27
CA GLY A 105 3.98 17.35 -24.88
C GLY A 105 2.95 18.02 -23.95
N ASN A 106 2.60 17.41 -22.81
CA ASN A 106 1.53 17.91 -21.92
C ASN A 106 2.00 18.06 -20.47
N LEU A 107 2.85 19.07 -20.23
CA LEU A 107 3.38 19.43 -18.91
C LEU A 107 2.30 19.67 -17.85
N THR A 108 1.11 20.16 -18.26
CA THR A 108 -0.06 20.34 -17.39
C THR A 108 -0.64 19.01 -16.87
N LYS A 109 -0.73 17.98 -17.73
CA LYS A 109 -1.18 16.63 -17.34
C LYS A 109 -0.18 16.02 -16.34
N LEU A 110 1.13 16.15 -16.62
CA LEU A 110 2.19 15.66 -15.74
C LEU A 110 2.14 16.30 -14.34
N SER A 111 2.02 17.63 -14.26
CA SER A 111 1.91 18.34 -12.97
C SER A 111 0.68 17.92 -12.17
N THR A 112 -0.44 17.67 -12.85
CA THR A 112 -1.69 17.22 -12.21
C THR A 112 -1.55 15.81 -11.63
N ILE A 113 -0.96 14.89 -12.39
CA ILE A 113 -0.67 13.52 -11.95
C ILE A 113 0.26 13.53 -10.73
N GLN A 114 1.32 14.34 -10.73
CA GLN A 114 2.24 14.47 -9.60
C GLN A 114 1.56 15.00 -8.34
N LYS A 115 0.72 16.04 -8.46
CA LYS A 115 -0.04 16.57 -7.33
C LYS A 115 -1.02 15.54 -6.75
N LEU A 116 -1.70 14.79 -7.62
CA LEU A 116 -2.61 13.73 -7.22
C LEU A 116 -1.85 12.62 -6.48
N LEU A 117 -0.73 12.14 -7.03
CA LEU A 117 0.12 11.14 -6.39
C LEU A 117 0.60 11.59 -5.02
N PHE A 118 1.08 12.83 -4.91
CA PHE A 118 1.53 13.40 -3.65
C PHE A 118 0.41 13.44 -2.62
N PHE A 119 -0.78 13.90 -3.01
CA PHE A 119 -1.95 13.92 -2.14
C PHE A 119 -2.36 12.53 -1.67
N VAL A 120 -2.43 11.57 -2.59
CA VAL A 120 -2.82 10.19 -2.29
C VAL A 120 -1.76 9.48 -1.43
N LEU A 121 -0.47 9.80 -1.61
CA LEU A 121 0.61 9.35 -0.74
C LEU A 121 0.44 9.88 0.69
N ILE A 122 0.07 11.15 0.88
CA ILE A 122 -0.24 11.69 2.21
C ILE A 122 -1.39 10.91 2.85
N LEU A 123 -2.47 10.67 2.11
CA LEU A 123 -3.60 9.88 2.60
C LEU A 123 -3.18 8.45 2.97
N PHE A 124 -2.32 7.82 2.18
CA PHE A 124 -1.75 6.52 2.51
C PHE A 124 -1.00 6.55 3.84
N LEU A 125 -0.10 7.53 4.03
CA LEU A 125 0.67 7.70 5.26
C LEU A 125 -0.23 7.92 6.48
N VAL A 126 -1.30 8.70 6.34
CA VAL A 126 -2.34 8.86 7.37
C VAL A 126 -2.96 7.50 7.70
N GLY A 127 -3.31 6.68 6.71
CA GLY A 127 -3.80 5.32 6.91
C GLY A 127 -2.82 4.44 7.68
N GLN A 128 -1.53 4.52 7.39
CA GLN A 128 -0.48 3.77 8.09
C GLN A 128 -0.29 4.25 9.53
N LEU A 129 -0.38 5.56 9.78
CA LEU A 129 -0.35 6.09 11.13
C LEU A 129 -1.55 5.61 11.95
N VAL A 130 -2.75 5.61 11.36
CA VAL A 130 -3.96 5.08 12.00
C VAL A 130 -3.79 3.61 12.37
N PHE A 131 -3.14 2.80 11.53
CA PHE A 131 -2.80 1.41 11.84
C PHE A 131 -1.89 1.29 13.08
N LEU A 132 -0.80 2.05 13.11
CA LEU A 132 0.15 2.02 14.23
C LEU A 132 -0.53 2.43 15.54
N VAL A 133 -1.28 3.54 15.52
CA VAL A 133 -2.01 4.03 16.70
C VAL A 133 -3.07 3.03 17.16
N ASN A 134 -3.82 2.42 16.23
CA ASN A 134 -4.83 1.41 16.57
C ASN A 134 -4.19 0.19 17.25
N THR A 135 -3.08 -0.30 16.72
CA THR A 135 -2.34 -1.44 17.27
C THR A 135 -1.79 -1.10 18.66
N LEU A 136 -1.19 0.08 18.83
CA LEU A 136 -0.67 0.54 20.11
C LEU A 136 -1.77 0.66 21.17
N ILE A 137 -2.89 1.32 20.86
CA ILE A 137 -4.02 1.47 21.79
C ILE A 137 -4.60 0.11 22.16
N ALA A 138 -4.77 -0.79 21.20
CA ALA A 138 -5.30 -2.13 21.45
C ALA A 138 -4.38 -2.94 22.39
N MET A 139 -3.06 -2.86 22.20
CA MET A 139 -2.07 -3.50 23.08
C MET A 139 -2.06 -2.91 24.49
N ILE A 140 -2.10 -1.58 24.64
CA ILE A 140 -2.16 -0.93 25.95
C ILE A 140 -3.42 -1.31 26.72
N ARG A 141 -4.56 -1.46 26.04
CA ARG A 141 -5.83 -1.87 26.67
C ARG A 141 -5.79 -3.29 27.24
N ILE A 142 -5.00 -4.19 26.65
CA ILE A 142 -4.79 -5.54 27.20
C ILE A 142 -4.04 -5.43 28.53
N LYS A 143 -2.96 -4.66 28.59
CA LYS A 143 -2.13 -4.52 29.81
C LYS A 143 -2.91 -3.95 31.01
N ARG A 144 -4.00 -3.23 30.78
CA ARG A 144 -4.87 -2.66 31.82
C ARG A 144 -6.00 -3.59 32.28
N ARG A 145 -6.17 -4.75 31.64
CA ARG A 145 -7.08 -5.83 32.09
C ARG A 145 -6.31 -6.88 32.84
#